data_AF-A0AAE2VEE6-F1
#
_entry.id   AF-A0AAE2VEE6-F1
#
_cell.length_a   1.000
_cell.length_b   1.000
_cell.length_c   1.000
_cell.angle_alpha   90.00
_cell.angle_beta   90.00
_cell.angle_gamma   90.00
#
_symmetry.space_group_name_H-M   'P 1'
#
loop_
_entity.id
_entity.type
_entity.pdbx_description
1 polymer ?
#
loop_
_entity_poly.entity_id
_entity_poly.type
_entity_poly.pdbx_seq_one_letter_code
_entity_poly.pdbx_strand_id
1 'polypeptide(L)'
;MVKIPDKKHGDRELNDLRKRNAFAVRPPVQAVVNLALHPILLAAVYLLTLTSAGLAIAALYIPALSCAGLSLLSSLVIFWKKPRSRHHAAFIAIISLLVLVFGSVYYLAQFEPTSNDPQGPIRY
;
A
#
# COMPACT_ATOMS: atom_id res chain seq x y z
N MET A 1 -18.87 -17.62 -42.42
CA MET A 1 -17.72 -18.39 -42.93
C MET A 1 -16.46 -17.59 -42.66
N VAL A 2 -15.52 -18.12 -41.88
CA VAL A 2 -14.21 -17.48 -41.62
C VAL A 2 -13.34 -17.71 -42.85
N LYS A 3 -12.88 -16.63 -43.49
CA LYS A 3 -12.06 -16.70 -44.71
C LYS A 3 -10.65 -17.16 -44.31
N ILE A 4 -10.36 -18.43 -44.51
CA ILE A 4 -9.03 -19.00 -44.22
C ILE A 4 -8.06 -18.43 -45.26
N PRO A 5 -6.90 -17.88 -44.86
CA PRO A 5 -5.96 -17.27 -45.81
C PRO A 5 -5.40 -18.32 -46.79
N ASP A 6 -5.50 -18.03 -48.09
CA ASP A 6 -5.02 -18.92 -49.17
C ASP A 6 -3.49 -19.03 -49.27
N LYS A 7 -2.73 -18.21 -48.53
CA LYS A 7 -1.26 -18.19 -48.56
C LYS A 7 -0.67 -18.34 -47.16
N LYS A 8 0.27 -19.27 -47.02
CA LYS A 8 1.14 -19.40 -45.85
C LYS A 8 1.99 -18.13 -45.74
N HIS A 9 1.79 -17.35 -44.69
CA HIS A 9 2.60 -16.17 -44.42
C HIS A 9 4.01 -16.64 -44.02
N GLY A 10 5.03 -15.98 -44.53
CA GLY A 10 6.41 -16.26 -44.12
C GLY A 10 6.63 -15.89 -42.65
N ASP A 11 7.58 -16.53 -41.96
CA ASP A 11 7.84 -16.28 -40.53
C ASP A 11 8.11 -14.79 -40.23
N ARG A 12 8.75 -14.10 -41.17
CA ARG A 12 9.01 -12.65 -41.11
C ARG A 12 7.72 -11.83 -41.17
N GLU A 13 6.81 -12.18 -42.08
CA GLU A 13 5.51 -11.51 -42.24
C GLU A 13 4.61 -11.77 -41.04
N LEU A 14 4.62 -12.99 -40.51
CA LEU A 14 3.97 -13.35 -39.25
C LEU A 14 4.51 -12.53 -38.07
N ASN A 15 5.82 -12.30 -38.02
CA ASN A 15 6.43 -11.50 -36.96
C ASN A 15 6.04 -10.01 -37.07
N ASP A 16 5.95 -9.48 -38.29
CA ASP A 16 5.48 -8.10 -38.53
C ASP A 16 3.98 -7.94 -38.22
N LEU A 17 3.16 -8.93 -38.52
CA LEU A 17 1.74 -8.97 -38.11
C LEU A 17 1.58 -9.09 -36.59
N ARG A 18 2.40 -9.90 -35.92
CA ARG A 18 2.42 -9.99 -34.45
C ARG A 18 2.84 -8.66 -33.82
N LYS A 19 3.83 -7.95 -34.38
CA LYS A 19 4.19 -6.59 -33.94
C LYS A 19 3.02 -5.64 -34.12
N ARG A 20 2.43 -5.57 -35.31
CA ARG A 20 1.26 -4.70 -35.59
C ARG A 20 0.09 -4.99 -34.66
N ASN A 21 -0.25 -6.25 -34.45
CA ASN A 21 -1.29 -6.65 -33.51
C ASN A 21 -0.92 -6.36 -32.05
N ALA A 22 0.34 -6.54 -31.65
CA ALA A 22 0.80 -6.20 -30.32
C ALA A 22 0.71 -4.68 -30.04
N PHE A 23 0.86 -3.83 -31.06
CA PHE A 23 0.64 -2.39 -30.95
C PHE A 23 -0.85 -2.00 -31.06
N ALA A 24 -1.65 -2.73 -31.84
CA ALA A 24 -3.09 -2.50 -31.96
C ALA A 24 -3.89 -2.96 -30.72
N VAL A 25 -3.38 -3.96 -29.99
CA VAL A 25 -4.01 -4.53 -28.77
C VAL A 25 -3.50 -3.85 -27.50
N ARG A 26 -2.51 -2.95 -27.57
CA ARG A 26 -2.12 -2.16 -26.39
C ARG A 26 -3.32 -1.26 -26.02
N PRO A 27 -3.92 -1.44 -24.83
CA PRO A 27 -4.88 -0.45 -24.35
C PRO A 27 -4.16 0.89 -24.29
N PRO A 28 -4.86 2.01 -24.54
CA PRO A 28 -4.22 3.32 -24.50
C PRO A 28 -3.48 3.46 -23.17
N VAL A 29 -2.25 3.97 -23.20
CA VAL A 29 -1.43 4.15 -21.98
C VAL A 29 -2.24 4.88 -20.88
N GLN A 30 -3.18 5.75 -21.27
CA GLN A 30 -4.21 6.35 -20.40
C GLN A 30 -5.00 5.35 -19.52
N ALA A 31 -5.40 4.19 -20.04
CA ALA A 31 -6.13 3.18 -19.26
C ALA A 31 -5.24 2.61 -18.14
N VAL A 32 -3.94 2.48 -18.39
CA VAL A 32 -2.95 2.02 -17.40
C VAL A 32 -2.69 3.10 -16.33
N VAL A 33 -2.67 4.37 -16.73
CA VAL A 33 -2.50 5.51 -15.81
C VAL A 33 -3.71 5.63 -14.86
N ASN A 34 -4.93 5.43 -15.36
CA ASN A 34 -6.14 5.46 -14.53
C ASN A 34 -6.24 4.30 -13.52
N LEU A 35 -5.52 3.21 -13.73
CA LEU A 35 -5.44 2.07 -12.81
C LEU A 35 -4.44 2.28 -11.66
N ALA A 36 -3.51 3.24 -11.80
CA ALA A 36 -2.52 3.54 -10.77
C ALA A 36 -3.01 4.67 -9.84
N LEU A 37 -2.61 4.60 -8.57
CA LEU A 37 -2.74 5.73 -7.65
C LEU A 37 -1.70 6.80 -8.04
N HIS A 38 -2.03 8.07 -7.89
CA HIS A 38 -1.08 9.15 -8.15
C HIS A 38 0.16 8.95 -7.28
N PRO A 39 1.40 8.98 -7.83
CA PRO A 39 2.61 8.63 -7.09
C PRO A 39 2.83 9.52 -5.85
N ILE A 40 2.39 10.78 -5.92
CA ILE A 40 2.45 11.73 -4.81
C ILE A 40 1.56 11.28 -3.64
N LEU A 41 0.34 10.81 -3.90
CA LEU A 41 -0.55 10.30 -2.85
C LEU A 41 0.04 9.04 -2.22
N LEU A 42 0.62 8.16 -3.03
CA LEU A 42 1.31 6.98 -2.53
C LEU A 42 2.46 7.37 -1.59
N ALA A 43 3.30 8.33 -2.01
CA ALA A 43 4.41 8.84 -1.21
C ALA A 43 3.92 9.49 0.10
N ALA A 44 2.83 10.26 0.06
CA ALA A 44 2.25 10.88 1.24
C ALA A 44 1.80 9.83 2.27
N VAL A 45 1.13 8.75 1.83
CA VAL A 45 0.72 7.68 2.74
C VAL A 45 1.93 6.92 3.29
N TYR A 46 2.96 6.67 2.48
CA TYR A 46 4.20 6.06 2.98
C TYR A 46 4.88 6.91 4.04
N LEU A 47 4.99 8.23 3.82
CA LEU A 47 5.54 9.15 4.81
C LEU A 47 4.73 9.11 6.10
N LEU A 48 3.39 9.14 6.00
CA LEU A 48 2.50 8.99 7.15
C LEU A 48 2.74 7.67 7.91
N THR A 49 3.01 6.59 7.18
CA THR A 49 3.29 5.29 7.79
C THR A 49 4.64 5.28 8.51
N LEU A 50 5.67 5.86 7.89
CA LEU A 50 7.01 5.95 8.47
C LEU A 50 7.05 6.89 9.68
N THR A 51 6.34 8.02 9.63
CA THR A 51 6.24 8.93 10.78
C THR A 51 5.52 8.27 11.94
N SER A 52 4.48 7.46 11.71
CA SER A 52 3.82 6.69 12.77
C SER A 52 4.78 5.72 13.48
N ALA A 53 5.64 5.03 12.72
CA ALA A 53 6.65 4.14 13.29
C ALA A 53 7.72 4.93 14.07
N GLY A 54 8.18 6.05 13.53
CA GLY A 54 9.15 6.92 14.22
C GLY A 54 8.62 7.48 15.55
N LEU A 55 7.34 7.87 15.59
CA LEU A 55 6.68 8.34 16.81
C LEU A 55 6.56 7.20 17.85
N ALA A 56 6.28 5.97 17.42
CA ALA A 56 6.24 4.82 18.31
C ALA A 56 7.62 4.53 18.95
N ILE A 57 8.71 4.68 18.18
CA ILE A 57 10.09 4.54 18.68
C ILE A 57 10.40 5.65 19.71
N ALA A 58 9.89 6.86 19.49
CA ALA A 58 10.05 7.99 20.42
C ALA A 58 9.13 7.91 21.66
N ALA A 59 8.45 6.77 21.89
CA ALA A 59 7.48 6.56 22.98
C ALA A 59 6.29 7.55 22.99
N LEU A 60 6.02 8.22 21.87
CA LEU A 60 4.86 9.09 21.67
C LEU A 60 3.69 8.27 21.12
N TYR A 61 3.10 7.41 21.97
CA TYR A 61 2.15 6.39 21.52
C TYR A 61 0.82 6.95 21.02
N ILE A 62 0.24 7.97 21.66
CA ILE A 62 -1.04 8.57 21.22
C ILE A 62 -0.95 9.09 19.76
N PRO A 63 0.02 9.95 19.39
CA PRO A 63 0.14 10.41 18.01
C PRO A 63 0.62 9.31 17.05
N ALA A 64 1.40 8.33 17.53
CA ALA A 64 1.78 7.16 16.72
C ALA A 64 0.55 6.34 16.30
N LEU A 65 -0.36 6.05 17.26
CA LEU A 65 -1.56 5.27 17.03
C LEU A 65 -2.56 5.99 16.11
N SER A 66 -2.73 7.30 16.27
CA SER A 66 -3.62 8.07 15.38
C SER A 66 -3.10 8.10 13.94
N CYS A 67 -1.79 8.30 13.77
CA CYS A 67 -1.14 8.32 12.47
C CYS A 67 -1.14 6.95 11.79
N ALA A 68 -0.90 5.87 12.55
CA ALA A 68 -1.02 4.50 12.08
C ALA A 68 -2.47 4.15 11.67
N GLY A 69 -3.46 4.59 12.44
CA GLY A 69 -4.88 4.40 12.12
C GLY A 69 -5.31 5.09 10.81
N LEU A 70 -4.87 6.33 10.59
CA LEU A 70 -5.11 7.06 9.33
C LEU A 70 -4.41 6.39 8.14
N SER A 71 -3.20 5.87 8.35
CA SER A 71 -2.45 5.13 7.32
C SER A 71 -3.15 3.83 6.93
N LEU A 72 -3.68 3.10 7.93
CA LEU A 72 -4.45 1.88 7.73
C LEU A 72 -5.74 2.13 6.93
N LEU A 73 -6.53 3.15 7.33
CA LEU A 73 -7.75 3.56 6.64
C LEU A 73 -7.47 3.94 5.19
N SER A 74 -6.43 4.74 4.96
CA SER A 74 -6.02 5.15 3.62
C SER A 74 -5.62 3.94 2.78
N SER A 75 -4.88 2.99 3.35
CA SER A 75 -4.49 1.75 2.68
C SER A 75 -5.70 0.90 2.26
N LEU A 76 -6.68 0.71 3.13
CA LEU A 76 -7.92 -0.02 2.82
C LEU A 76 -8.67 0.60 1.64
N VAL A 77 -8.79 1.93 1.62
CA VAL A 77 -9.43 2.66 0.51
C VAL A 77 -8.67 2.45 -0.80
N ILE A 78 -7.33 2.50 -0.77
CA ILE A 78 -6.49 2.27 -1.95
C ILE A 78 -6.61 0.81 -2.44
N PHE A 79 -6.59 -0.15 -1.51
CA PHE A 79 -6.69 -1.57 -1.81
C PHE A 79 -7.98 -1.93 -2.55
N TRP A 80 -9.10 -1.34 -2.13
CA TRP A 80 -10.40 -1.56 -2.77
C TRP A 80 -10.50 -0.85 -4.12
N LYS A 81 -10.09 0.43 -4.20
CA LYS A 81 -10.31 1.26 -5.40
C LYS A 81 -9.29 1.02 -6.53
N LYS A 82 -8.08 0.54 -6.26
CA LYS A 82 -6.98 0.47 -7.27
C LYS A 82 -6.29 -0.91 -7.30
N PRO A 83 -6.68 -1.83 -8.20
CA PRO A 83 -6.17 -3.20 -8.22
C PRO A 83 -4.66 -3.31 -8.47
N ARG A 84 -4.05 -2.36 -9.20
CA ARG A 84 -2.61 -2.35 -9.49
C ARG A 84 -1.75 -1.95 -8.28
N SER A 85 -2.30 -1.19 -7.33
CA SER A 85 -1.57 -0.68 -6.17
C SER A 85 -1.75 -1.55 -4.90
N ARG A 86 -2.44 -2.70 -5.02
CA ARG A 86 -2.75 -3.59 -3.89
C ARG A 86 -1.52 -4.04 -3.12
N HIS A 87 -0.39 -4.24 -3.77
CA HIS A 87 0.85 -4.64 -3.10
C HIS A 87 1.35 -3.55 -2.14
N HIS A 88 1.40 -2.29 -2.58
CA HIS A 88 1.81 -1.18 -1.72
C HIS A 88 0.82 -0.94 -0.58
N ALA A 89 -0.48 -1.01 -0.87
CA ALA A 89 -1.50 -0.93 0.16
C ALA A 89 -1.33 -2.05 1.20
N ALA A 90 -1.12 -3.29 0.77
CA ALA A 90 -0.87 -4.41 1.69
C ALA A 90 0.37 -4.17 2.57
N PHE A 91 1.48 -3.68 2.02
CA PHE A 91 2.67 -3.33 2.81
C PHE A 91 2.37 -2.24 3.85
N ILE A 92 1.73 -1.15 3.44
CA ILE A 92 1.34 -0.06 4.35
C ILE A 92 0.43 -0.59 5.45
N ALA A 93 -0.56 -1.43 5.11
CA ALA A 93 -1.48 -2.01 6.07
C ALA A 93 -0.78 -2.89 7.11
N ILE A 94 0.16 -3.74 6.67
CA ILE A 94 0.96 -4.58 7.58
C ILE A 94 1.76 -3.71 8.56
N ILE A 95 2.46 -2.70 8.06
CA ILE A 95 3.25 -1.79 8.92
C ILE A 95 2.34 -1.05 9.91
N SER A 96 1.22 -0.48 9.43
CA SER A 96 0.25 0.20 10.29
C SER A 96 -0.35 -0.72 11.35
N LEU A 97 -0.65 -1.98 11.03
CA LEU A 97 -1.14 -2.96 11.99
C LEU A 97 -0.11 -3.28 13.06
N LEU A 98 1.16 -3.47 12.67
CA LEU A 98 2.24 -3.69 13.64
C LEU A 98 2.35 -2.50 14.60
N VAL A 99 2.36 -1.26 14.07
CA VAL A 99 2.42 -0.05 14.92
C VAL A 99 1.18 0.06 15.82
N LEU A 100 -0.02 -0.27 15.33
CA LEU A 100 -1.24 -0.28 16.15
C LEU A 100 -1.19 -1.32 17.27
N VAL A 101 -0.84 -2.55 16.95
CA VAL A 101 -0.80 -3.66 17.93
C VAL A 101 0.31 -3.40 18.95
N PHE A 102 1.55 -3.23 18.52
CA PHE A 102 2.65 -3.00 19.45
C PHE A 102 2.51 -1.65 20.17
N GLY A 103 2.15 -0.58 19.47
CA GLY A 103 1.94 0.73 20.08
C GLY A 103 0.84 0.71 21.14
N SER A 104 -0.25 -0.04 20.93
CA SER A 104 -1.32 -0.18 21.93
C SER A 104 -0.88 -1.02 23.13
N VAL A 105 -0.16 -2.13 22.91
CA VAL A 105 0.40 -2.94 23.99
C VAL A 105 1.39 -2.14 24.84
N TYR A 106 2.33 -1.42 24.22
CA TYR A 106 3.28 -0.58 24.93
C TYR A 106 2.61 0.59 25.64
N TYR A 107 1.61 1.22 25.03
CA TYR A 107 0.81 2.25 25.68
C TYR A 107 0.09 1.70 26.92
N LEU A 108 -0.51 0.52 26.83
CA LEU A 108 -1.17 -0.12 27.98
C LEU A 108 -0.19 -0.51 29.07
N ALA A 109 0.98 -1.03 28.70
CA ALA A 109 2.05 -1.40 29.64
C ALA A 109 2.58 -0.18 30.44
N GLN A 110 2.47 1.04 29.92
CA GLN A 110 2.80 2.25 30.69
C GLN A 110 1.89 2.45 31.91
N PHE A 111 0.70 1.84 31.94
CA PHE A 111 -0.23 1.93 33.07
C PHE A 111 -0.12 0.76 34.04
N GLU A 112 0.68 -0.26 33.73
CA GLU A 112 0.81 -1.42 34.60
C GLU A 112 1.71 -1.04 35.80
N PRO A 113 1.20 -1.17 37.05
CA PRO A 113 2.01 -0.88 38.22
C PRO A 113 3.16 -1.89 38.30
N THR A 114 4.39 -1.40 38.25
CA THR A 114 5.56 -2.28 38.46
C THR A 114 5.52 -2.84 39.87
N SER A 115 5.91 -4.11 40.06
CA SER A 115 5.93 -4.78 41.38
C SER A 115 6.75 -4.07 42.46
N ASN A 116 7.55 -3.08 42.07
CA ASN A 116 8.45 -2.32 42.92
C ASN A 116 7.94 -0.91 43.25
N ASP A 117 6.77 -0.49 42.74
CA ASP A 117 6.18 0.82 43.02
C ASP A 117 4.67 0.71 43.33
N PRO A 118 4.27 0.74 44.62
CA PRO A 118 2.87 0.68 45.02
C PRO A 118 2.08 1.97 44.75
N GLN A 119 2.72 3.08 44.36
CA GLN A 119 2.05 4.35 44.09
C GLN A 119 1.59 4.49 42.62
N GLY A 120 2.07 3.62 41.73
CA GLY A 120 1.77 3.68 40.30
C GLY A 120 2.41 4.91 39.61
N PRO A 121 2.50 4.94 38.28
CA PRO A 121 3.20 6.00 37.56
C PRO A 121 2.60 7.39 37.86
N ILE A 122 3.45 8.30 38.34
CA ILE A 122 3.09 9.68 38.71
C ILE A 122 2.66 10.44 37.44
N ARG A 123 1.43 10.95 37.46
CA ARG A 123 0.81 11.69 36.35
C ARG A 123 1.18 13.19 36.42
N TYR A 124 1.64 13.75 35.30
CA TYR A 124 1.66 15.19 35.03
C TYR A 124 0.81 15.50 33.81
#